data_AF-A0A914SFK3-F1
#
_entry.id   AF-A0A914SFK3-F1
#
_cell.length_a   1.000
_cell.length_b   1.000
_cell.length_c   1.000
_cell.angle_alpha   90.00
_cell.angle_beta   90.00
_cell.angle_gamma   90.00
#
_symmetry.space_group_name_H-M   'P 1'
#
loop_
_entity.id
_entity.type
_entity.pdbx_description
1 polymer ?
#
loop_
_entity_poly.entity_id
_entity_poly.type
_entity_poly.pdbx_seq_one_letter_code
_entity_poly.pdbx_strand_id
1 'polypeptide(L)'
;MSKQNSRVVFYVSRLAQMVAFVTKDTHSKNTIFESYRGAWWSRRLAQEGITSLNVNVLSAVHADFISSIGSPLLYKEYCDAYNLDSNVQLLKYAFDLLRSSASEKDVTRFDKILDTSSSVFQMAECDPEALCKESFYIIEQLCPYNYKALQLLLSYMCQWSTLCAIPNLNDRVEEYRLLLLFLMGFERKNDFTLQETRWYLERQKRRQEQTSNAIDSMDFEMETDHDLLNVDERQIMLEKNYPPAARKHLPFHIFLLQNQDDYEKLIGPILANELDIQNVFEWLQLLERTSYICMPISRTVLVTTAISNKVREVVSQQSELNEDDIGTINKLLVTIKIKINMLKRLAIELNKLPLCMAKVRVLALVRDVGFYWLETSKDVTKEREAIFDFVHLLKNVLKKYECEFILDHYSVVVVEKTLYEDGAALVQHIFSEHINWNDRDDI
;
A
#
# COMPACT_ATOMS: atom_id res chain seq x y z
N MET A 1 -33.36 -7.21 -28.74
CA MET A 1 -33.45 -6.16 -29.78
C MET A 1 -34.90 -5.74 -30.00
N SER A 2 -35.38 -4.67 -29.37
CA SER A 2 -36.64 -4.01 -29.75
C SER A 2 -36.30 -2.70 -30.47
N LYS A 3 -36.29 -2.72 -31.81
CA LYS A 3 -36.13 -1.51 -32.62
C LYS A 3 -37.28 -0.55 -32.32
N GLN A 4 -37.01 0.76 -32.23
CA GLN A 4 -38.04 1.79 -32.21
C GLN A 4 -39.08 1.47 -33.31
N ASN A 5 -40.36 1.45 -32.94
CA ASN A 5 -41.42 1.17 -33.90
C ASN A 5 -41.47 2.33 -34.90
N SER A 6 -40.94 2.11 -36.10
CA SER A 6 -40.80 3.10 -37.16
C SER A 6 -42.13 3.76 -37.54
N ARG A 7 -43.26 3.04 -37.36
CA ARG A 7 -44.60 3.58 -37.55
C ARG A 7 -44.94 4.64 -36.50
N VAL A 8 -44.61 4.42 -35.24
CA VAL A 8 -44.87 5.39 -34.15
C VAL A 8 -44.01 6.64 -34.33
N VAL A 9 -42.73 6.48 -34.68
CA VAL A 9 -41.83 7.60 -34.98
C VAL A 9 -42.37 8.42 -36.16
N PHE A 10 -42.89 7.77 -37.20
CA PHE A 10 -43.51 8.44 -38.35
C PHE A 10 -44.78 9.21 -37.96
N TYR A 11 -45.66 8.64 -37.14
CA TYR A 11 -46.88 9.32 -36.69
C TYR A 11 -46.59 10.50 -35.78
N VAL A 12 -45.65 10.36 -34.83
CA VAL A 12 -45.18 11.48 -33.98
C VAL A 12 -44.54 12.56 -34.84
N SER A 13 -43.79 12.20 -35.89
CA SER A 13 -43.21 13.16 -36.81
C SER A 13 -44.25 13.97 -37.58
N ARG A 14 -45.30 13.30 -38.07
CA ARG A 14 -46.42 13.97 -38.74
C ARG A 14 -47.21 14.86 -37.79
N LEU A 15 -47.45 14.41 -36.56
CA LEU A 15 -48.12 15.19 -35.52
C LEU A 15 -47.32 16.46 -35.19
N ALA A 16 -46.01 16.33 -34.96
CA ALA A 16 -45.14 17.46 -34.65
C ALA A 16 -45.04 18.46 -35.82
N GLN A 17 -45.01 17.98 -37.07
CA GLN A 17 -45.08 18.83 -38.26
C GLN A 17 -46.43 19.57 -38.38
N MET A 18 -47.54 18.88 -38.11
CA MET A 18 -48.88 19.47 -38.13
C MET A 18 -49.04 20.54 -37.05
N VAL A 19 -48.60 20.26 -35.81
CA VAL A 19 -48.65 21.23 -34.72
C VAL A 19 -47.82 22.47 -35.06
N ALA A 20 -46.57 22.32 -35.51
CA ALA A 20 -45.76 23.47 -35.89
C ALA A 20 -46.32 24.25 -37.09
N PHE A 21 -46.99 23.58 -38.03
CA PHE A 21 -47.67 24.26 -39.12
C PHE A 21 -48.87 25.08 -38.63
N VAL A 22 -49.67 24.53 -37.71
CA VAL A 22 -50.86 25.18 -37.14
C VAL A 22 -50.50 26.31 -36.20
N THR A 23 -49.49 26.13 -35.34
CA THR A 23 -49.05 27.13 -34.35
C THR A 23 -48.04 28.13 -34.92
N LYS A 24 -47.53 27.90 -36.14
CA LYS A 24 -46.38 28.62 -36.75
C LYS A 24 -45.13 28.65 -35.86
N ASP A 25 -45.03 27.72 -34.91
CA ASP A 25 -43.94 27.66 -33.96
C ASP A 25 -43.13 26.37 -34.17
N THR A 26 -41.90 26.53 -34.64
CA THR A 26 -40.95 25.44 -34.81
C THR A 26 -40.42 24.90 -33.48
N HIS A 27 -40.53 25.68 -32.39
CA HIS A 27 -40.14 25.24 -31.05
C HIS A 27 -41.06 24.11 -30.57
N SER A 28 -42.38 24.28 -30.74
CA SER A 28 -43.40 23.26 -30.45
C SER A 28 -43.13 21.89 -31.12
N LYS A 29 -42.55 21.86 -32.33
CA LYS A 29 -42.15 20.62 -33.00
C LYS A 29 -41.05 19.89 -32.23
N ASN A 30 -40.00 20.61 -31.82
CA ASN A 30 -38.87 20.03 -31.11
C ASN A 30 -39.30 19.53 -29.72
N THR A 31 -40.14 20.29 -29.01
CA THR A 31 -40.67 19.90 -27.70
C THR A 31 -41.49 18.60 -27.76
N ILE A 32 -42.30 18.40 -28.80
CA ILE A 32 -43.08 17.16 -28.97
C ILE A 32 -42.15 15.95 -29.21
N PHE A 33 -41.12 16.11 -30.02
CA PHE A 33 -40.14 15.05 -30.28
C PHE A 33 -39.32 14.71 -29.03
N GLU A 34 -38.87 15.71 -28.29
CA GLU A 34 -38.14 15.55 -27.04
C GLU A 34 -39.00 14.86 -25.98
N SER A 35 -40.28 15.25 -25.85
CA SER A 35 -41.22 14.62 -24.92
C SER A 35 -41.51 13.16 -25.28
N TYR A 36 -41.77 12.85 -26.56
CA TYR A 36 -41.96 11.46 -27.01
C TYR A 36 -40.72 10.61 -26.74
N ARG A 37 -39.55 11.14 -27.07
CA ARG A 37 -38.28 10.46 -26.91
C ARG A 37 -37.94 10.22 -25.43
N GLY A 38 -38.17 11.20 -24.57
CA GLY A 38 -38.03 11.08 -23.12
C GLY A 38 -38.97 10.02 -22.54
N ALA A 39 -40.25 10.00 -22.95
CA ALA A 39 -41.21 8.99 -22.51
C ALA A 39 -40.86 7.57 -22.99
N TRP A 40 -40.35 7.43 -24.22
CA TRP A 40 -39.90 6.14 -24.75
C TRP A 40 -38.70 5.61 -23.98
N TRP A 41 -37.68 6.45 -23.75
CA TRP A 41 -36.52 6.08 -22.97
C TRP A 41 -36.86 5.81 -21.51
N SER A 42 -37.74 6.60 -20.88
CA SER A 42 -38.24 6.34 -19.52
C SER A 42 -38.83 4.94 -19.37
N ARG A 43 -39.70 4.53 -20.30
CA ARG A 43 -40.27 3.17 -20.29
C ARG A 43 -39.23 2.09 -20.49
N ARG A 44 -38.26 2.32 -21.39
CA ARG A 44 -37.22 1.34 -21.71
C ARG A 44 -36.22 1.17 -20.56
N LEU A 45 -35.84 2.26 -19.91
CA LEU A 45 -34.98 2.27 -18.73
C LEU A 45 -35.68 1.62 -17.53
N ALA A 46 -36.98 1.89 -17.33
CA ALA A 46 -37.75 1.28 -16.25
C ALA A 46 -37.83 -0.26 -16.34
N GLN A 47 -37.74 -0.84 -17.55
CA GLN A 47 -37.71 -2.29 -17.73
C GLN A 47 -36.43 -2.95 -17.16
N GLU A 48 -35.34 -2.19 -17.06
CA GLU A 48 -34.07 -2.62 -16.45
C GLU A 48 -33.93 -2.14 -14.99
N GLY A 49 -35.00 -1.61 -14.40
CA GLY A 49 -34.98 -1.09 -13.03
C GLY A 49 -34.37 0.31 -12.88
N ILE A 50 -34.15 1.03 -13.98
CA ILE A 50 -33.63 2.41 -13.98
C ILE A 50 -34.82 3.37 -13.93
N THR A 51 -35.04 4.00 -12.77
CA THR A 51 -36.24 4.82 -12.48
C THR A 51 -36.00 6.32 -12.58
N SER A 52 -35.12 6.77 -13.48
CA SER A 52 -34.75 8.19 -13.56
C SER A 52 -35.95 9.10 -13.79
N LEU A 53 -36.14 10.06 -12.88
CA LEU A 53 -37.22 11.05 -12.95
C LEU A 53 -37.02 12.03 -14.11
N ASN A 54 -35.78 12.23 -14.58
CA ASN A 54 -35.47 13.13 -15.68
C ASN A 54 -34.46 12.50 -16.66
N VAL A 55 -35.01 11.78 -17.64
CA VAL A 55 -34.27 11.07 -18.69
C VAL A 55 -33.48 11.99 -19.62
N ASN A 56 -33.70 13.31 -19.56
CA ASN A 56 -32.92 14.28 -20.35
C ASN A 56 -31.67 14.77 -19.61
N VAL A 57 -31.52 14.45 -18.31
CA VAL A 57 -30.35 14.84 -17.51
C VAL A 57 -29.37 13.66 -17.47
N LEU A 58 -28.29 13.77 -18.24
CA LEU A 58 -27.27 12.73 -18.36
C LEU A 58 -26.72 12.28 -17.00
N SER A 59 -26.44 13.20 -16.08
CA SER A 59 -25.90 12.85 -14.76
C SER A 59 -26.85 12.02 -13.91
N ALA A 60 -28.16 12.28 -13.98
CA ALA A 60 -29.18 11.51 -13.26
C ALA A 60 -29.30 10.10 -13.84
N VAL A 61 -29.40 9.99 -15.17
CA VAL A 61 -29.45 8.69 -15.85
C VAL A 61 -28.18 7.88 -15.56
N HIS A 62 -27.01 8.51 -15.66
CA HIS A 62 -25.73 7.87 -15.38
C HIS A 62 -25.65 7.32 -13.94
N ALA A 63 -26.06 8.12 -12.95
CA ALA A 63 -26.10 7.69 -11.55
C ALA A 63 -27.05 6.49 -11.36
N ASP A 64 -28.19 6.46 -12.04
CA ASP A 64 -29.12 5.34 -11.96
C ASP A 64 -28.58 4.07 -12.66
N PHE A 65 -27.80 4.20 -13.73
CA PHE A 65 -27.10 3.07 -14.35
C PHE A 65 -26.04 2.47 -13.41
N ILE A 66 -25.38 3.30 -12.60
CA ILE A 66 -24.42 2.83 -11.58
C ILE A 66 -25.16 2.12 -10.45
N SER A 67 -26.24 2.73 -9.93
CA SER A 67 -27.01 2.17 -8.81
C SER A 67 -27.74 0.86 -9.17
N SER A 68 -28.19 0.70 -10.41
CA SER A 68 -28.83 -0.53 -10.90
C SER A 68 -27.84 -1.57 -11.44
N ILE A 69 -26.59 -1.18 -11.70
CA ILE A 69 -25.62 -1.98 -12.47
C ILE A 69 -26.27 -2.40 -13.80
N GLY A 70 -26.75 -1.38 -14.52
CA GLY A 70 -27.50 -1.52 -15.77
C GLY A 70 -26.65 -2.07 -16.93
N SER A 71 -27.31 -2.55 -17.97
CA SER A 71 -26.63 -3.14 -19.13
C SER A 71 -25.76 -2.11 -19.87
N PRO A 72 -24.46 -2.41 -20.12
CA PRO A 72 -23.57 -1.57 -20.94
C PRO A 72 -24.12 -1.30 -22.35
N LEU A 73 -24.76 -2.30 -22.96
CA LEU A 73 -25.34 -2.17 -24.30
C LEU A 73 -26.49 -1.16 -24.30
N LEU A 74 -27.35 -1.20 -23.29
CA LEU A 74 -28.45 -0.24 -23.17
C LEU A 74 -27.93 1.18 -22.92
N TYR A 75 -26.87 1.32 -22.11
CA TYR A 75 -26.23 2.60 -21.86
C TYR A 75 -25.60 3.19 -23.13
N LYS A 76 -24.95 2.36 -23.95
CA LYS A 76 -24.44 2.74 -25.27
C LYS A 76 -25.56 3.25 -26.18
N GLU A 77 -26.65 2.48 -26.32
CA GLU A 77 -27.80 2.89 -27.13
C GLU A 77 -28.42 4.21 -26.66
N TYR A 78 -28.46 4.43 -25.35
CA TYR A 78 -28.91 5.69 -24.77
C TYR A 78 -27.98 6.84 -25.18
N CYS A 79 -26.67 6.68 -25.01
CA CYS A 79 -25.69 7.70 -25.39
C CYS A 79 -25.77 8.04 -26.89
N ASP A 80 -25.86 7.03 -27.75
CA ASP A 80 -26.01 7.18 -29.20
C ASP A 80 -27.29 7.96 -29.54
N ALA A 81 -28.41 7.66 -28.88
CA ALA A 81 -29.64 8.40 -29.12
C ALA A 81 -29.48 9.88 -28.76
N TYR A 82 -28.79 10.21 -27.65
CA TYR A 82 -28.52 11.57 -27.17
C TYR A 82 -27.33 12.27 -27.83
N ASN A 83 -26.78 11.71 -28.92
CA ASN A 83 -25.62 12.25 -29.63
C ASN A 83 -24.44 12.52 -28.68
N LEU A 84 -24.30 11.69 -27.65
CA LEU A 84 -23.18 11.71 -26.73
C LEU A 84 -22.07 10.81 -27.29
N ASP A 85 -20.83 11.10 -26.93
CA ASP A 85 -19.73 10.18 -27.20
C ASP A 85 -19.88 8.92 -26.34
N SER A 86 -20.48 7.89 -26.93
CA SER A 86 -20.78 6.64 -26.26
C SER A 86 -19.54 5.95 -25.69
N ASN A 87 -18.38 6.05 -26.34
CA ASN A 87 -17.16 5.41 -25.84
C ASN A 87 -16.66 6.11 -24.58
N VAL A 88 -16.63 7.45 -24.58
CA VAL A 88 -16.26 8.24 -23.39
C VAL A 88 -17.24 8.00 -22.24
N GLN A 89 -18.54 7.98 -22.53
CA GLN A 89 -19.55 7.75 -21.49
C GLN A 89 -19.48 6.33 -20.92
N LEU A 90 -19.26 5.32 -21.77
CA LEU A 90 -19.06 3.93 -21.35
C LEU A 90 -17.85 3.83 -20.41
N LEU A 91 -16.71 4.41 -20.77
CA LEU A 91 -15.53 4.37 -19.91
C LEU A 91 -15.78 5.04 -18.57
N LYS A 92 -16.42 6.23 -18.58
CA LYS A 92 -16.83 6.90 -17.35
C LYS A 92 -17.71 5.98 -16.49
N TYR A 93 -18.66 5.28 -17.13
CA TYR A 93 -19.52 4.33 -16.45
C TYR A 93 -18.74 3.17 -15.82
N ALA A 94 -17.79 2.57 -16.54
CA ALA A 94 -16.94 1.51 -15.99
C ALA A 94 -16.10 1.97 -14.80
N PHE A 95 -15.53 3.18 -14.88
CA PHE A 95 -14.72 3.76 -13.81
C PHE A 95 -15.56 4.13 -12.59
N ASP A 96 -16.73 4.74 -12.77
CA ASP A 96 -17.63 5.07 -11.66
C ASP A 96 -18.23 3.81 -11.00
N LEU A 97 -18.48 2.76 -11.78
CA LEU A 97 -18.79 1.42 -11.26
C LEU A 97 -17.66 0.90 -10.36
N LEU A 98 -16.41 0.92 -10.82
CA LEU A 98 -15.27 0.47 -10.01
C LEU A 98 -15.08 1.31 -8.75
N ARG A 99 -15.28 2.63 -8.81
CA ARG A 99 -15.26 3.51 -7.63
C ARG A 99 -16.35 3.10 -6.63
N SER A 100 -17.57 2.83 -7.10
CA SER A 100 -18.70 2.43 -6.25
C SER A 100 -18.47 1.09 -5.54
N SER A 101 -17.68 0.18 -6.15
CA SER A 101 -17.40 -1.15 -5.59
C SER A 101 -16.70 -1.11 -4.22
N ALA A 102 -16.04 -0.01 -3.87
CA ALA A 102 -15.38 0.16 -2.57
C ALA A 102 -16.37 0.16 -1.37
N SER A 103 -17.62 0.57 -1.60
CA SER A 103 -18.66 0.62 -0.57
C SER A 103 -19.60 -0.58 -0.61
N GLU A 104 -19.44 -1.47 -1.58
CA GLU A 104 -20.33 -2.59 -1.80
C GLU A 104 -20.02 -3.73 -0.83
N LYS A 105 -21.05 -4.17 -0.10
CA LYS A 105 -20.94 -5.24 0.92
C LYS A 105 -21.47 -6.57 0.40
N ASP A 106 -22.38 -6.53 -0.57
CA ASP A 106 -22.93 -7.74 -1.19
C ASP A 106 -21.94 -8.28 -2.23
N VAL A 107 -21.42 -9.48 -1.98
CA VAL A 107 -20.44 -10.15 -2.86
C VAL A 107 -21.00 -10.36 -4.27
N THR A 108 -22.28 -10.72 -4.39
CA THR A 108 -22.90 -10.98 -5.70
C THR A 108 -23.01 -9.71 -6.53
N ARG A 109 -23.38 -8.62 -5.86
CA ARG A 109 -23.48 -7.29 -6.46
C ARG A 109 -22.09 -6.75 -6.80
N PHE A 110 -21.11 -6.96 -5.94
CA PHE A 110 -19.71 -6.61 -6.17
C PHE A 110 -19.13 -7.33 -7.40
N ASP A 111 -19.32 -8.65 -7.50
CA ASP A 111 -18.83 -9.41 -8.65
C ASP A 111 -19.56 -8.95 -9.95
N LYS A 112 -20.86 -8.65 -9.88
CA LYS A 112 -21.61 -8.06 -11.01
C LYS A 112 -21.03 -6.69 -11.44
N ILE A 113 -20.61 -5.84 -10.50
CA ILE A 113 -19.93 -4.57 -10.81
C ILE A 113 -18.66 -4.85 -11.63
N LEU A 114 -17.82 -5.79 -11.18
CA LEU A 114 -16.57 -6.12 -11.87
C LEU A 114 -16.83 -6.70 -13.27
N ASP A 115 -17.79 -7.62 -13.41
CA ASP A 115 -18.16 -8.20 -14.69
C ASP A 115 -18.70 -7.15 -15.66
N THR A 116 -19.52 -6.22 -15.15
CA THR A 116 -20.08 -5.12 -15.95
C THR A 116 -18.98 -4.16 -16.40
N SER A 117 -18.09 -3.72 -15.50
CA SER A 117 -16.93 -2.90 -15.85
C SER A 117 -16.02 -3.59 -16.87
N SER A 118 -15.78 -4.89 -16.71
CA SER A 118 -15.01 -5.71 -17.65
C SER A 118 -15.64 -5.74 -19.04
N SER A 119 -16.95 -6.00 -19.11
CA SER A 119 -17.71 -5.96 -20.37
C SER A 119 -17.62 -4.58 -21.04
N VAL A 120 -17.64 -3.50 -20.26
CA VAL A 120 -17.52 -2.15 -20.81
C VAL A 120 -16.13 -1.90 -21.38
N PHE A 121 -15.07 -2.29 -20.67
CA PHE A 121 -13.69 -2.14 -21.16
C PHE A 121 -13.43 -2.92 -22.46
N GLN A 122 -14.11 -4.04 -22.68
CA GLN A 122 -14.06 -4.78 -23.94
C GLN A 122 -14.85 -4.13 -25.07
N MET A 123 -15.90 -3.37 -24.74
CA MET A 123 -16.80 -2.74 -25.71
C MET A 123 -16.37 -1.33 -26.13
N ALA A 124 -15.63 -0.62 -25.29
CA ALA A 124 -15.24 0.76 -25.53
C ALA A 124 -14.10 0.84 -26.55
N GLU A 125 -14.34 1.50 -27.67
CA GLU A 125 -13.33 1.77 -28.69
C GLU A 125 -12.71 3.16 -28.45
N CYS A 126 -11.68 3.21 -27.61
CA CYS A 126 -10.96 4.44 -27.28
C CYS A 126 -9.47 4.34 -27.55
N ASP A 127 -8.84 5.51 -27.68
CA ASP A 127 -7.39 5.63 -27.76
C ASP A 127 -6.71 5.00 -26.53
N PRO A 128 -5.84 3.98 -26.70
CA PRO A 128 -5.14 3.31 -25.60
C PRO A 128 -4.33 4.25 -24.71
N GLU A 129 -3.77 5.33 -25.27
CA GLU A 129 -2.97 6.29 -24.52
C GLU A 129 -3.83 7.11 -23.55
N ALA A 130 -4.95 7.65 -24.03
CA ALA A 130 -5.94 8.33 -23.19
C ALA A 130 -6.48 7.39 -22.08
N LEU A 131 -6.76 6.14 -22.43
CA LEU A 131 -7.19 5.10 -21.48
C LEU A 131 -6.17 4.87 -20.36
N CYS A 132 -4.90 4.75 -20.70
CA CYS A 132 -3.84 4.54 -19.70
C CYS A 132 -3.71 5.75 -18.78
N LYS A 133 -3.76 6.98 -19.31
CA LYS A 133 -3.68 8.22 -18.51
C LYS A 133 -4.83 8.33 -17.52
N GLU A 134 -6.07 8.15 -17.98
CA GLU A 134 -7.25 8.16 -17.12
C GLU A 134 -7.16 7.05 -16.06
N SER A 135 -6.73 5.86 -16.45
CA SER A 135 -6.64 4.72 -15.52
C SER A 135 -5.68 4.97 -14.35
N PHE A 136 -4.59 5.71 -14.53
CA PHE A 136 -3.73 6.12 -13.39
C PHE A 136 -4.47 7.01 -12.39
N TYR A 137 -5.27 7.96 -12.88
CA TYR A 137 -6.10 8.80 -12.02
C TYR A 137 -7.18 7.96 -11.30
N ILE A 138 -7.78 7.00 -12.00
CA ILE A 138 -8.75 6.08 -11.38
C ILE A 138 -8.10 5.22 -10.30
N ILE A 139 -6.90 4.69 -10.54
CA ILE A 139 -6.14 3.95 -9.53
C ILE A 139 -6.07 4.81 -8.26
N GLU A 140 -5.63 6.06 -8.34
CA GLU A 140 -5.56 6.97 -7.19
C GLU A 140 -6.90 7.30 -6.52
N GLN A 141 -8.04 6.91 -7.06
CA GLN A 141 -9.35 7.09 -6.41
C GLN A 141 -9.94 5.79 -5.86
N LEU A 142 -9.51 4.64 -6.39
CA LEU A 142 -9.91 3.34 -5.87
C LEU A 142 -9.47 3.14 -4.42
N CYS A 143 -10.21 2.30 -3.71
CA CYS A 143 -9.85 1.91 -2.35
C CYS A 143 -8.53 1.10 -2.36
N PRO A 144 -7.53 1.44 -1.51
CA PRO A 144 -6.24 0.74 -1.44
C PRO A 144 -6.33 -0.75 -1.09
N TYR A 145 -7.47 -1.17 -0.54
CA TYR A 145 -7.73 -2.54 -0.11
C TYR A 145 -8.70 -3.28 -1.04
N ASN A 146 -9.21 -2.62 -2.10
CA ASN A 146 -10.07 -3.28 -3.08
C ASN A 146 -9.22 -3.92 -4.18
N TYR A 147 -8.53 -4.99 -3.79
CA TYR A 147 -7.59 -5.72 -4.62
C TYR A 147 -8.20 -6.25 -5.92
N LYS A 148 -9.44 -6.74 -5.88
CA LYS A 148 -10.11 -7.25 -7.08
C LYS A 148 -10.38 -6.14 -8.11
N ALA A 149 -10.85 -4.97 -7.69
CA ALA A 149 -11.06 -3.84 -8.60
C ALA A 149 -9.74 -3.30 -9.16
N LEU A 150 -8.71 -3.17 -8.31
CA LEU A 150 -7.36 -2.79 -8.73
C LEU A 150 -6.78 -3.79 -9.74
N GLN A 151 -6.95 -5.08 -9.50
CA GLN A 151 -6.47 -6.15 -10.36
C GLN A 151 -7.16 -6.12 -11.72
N LEU A 152 -8.48 -5.92 -11.75
CA LEU A 152 -9.22 -5.79 -13.01
C LEU A 152 -8.67 -4.62 -13.83
N LEU A 153 -8.57 -3.43 -13.22
CA LEU A 153 -8.08 -2.24 -13.92
C LEU A 153 -6.64 -2.42 -14.44
N LEU A 154 -5.74 -2.93 -13.60
CA LEU A 154 -4.35 -3.19 -14.02
C LEU A 154 -4.26 -4.24 -15.13
N SER A 155 -5.12 -5.26 -15.13
CA SER A 155 -5.13 -6.27 -16.20
C SER A 155 -5.44 -5.68 -17.58
N TYR A 156 -6.39 -4.73 -17.64
CA TYR A 156 -6.70 -3.99 -18.86
C TYR A 156 -5.61 -2.98 -19.20
N MET A 157 -5.07 -2.28 -18.20
CA MET A 157 -3.93 -1.38 -18.43
C MET A 157 -2.72 -2.12 -19.02
N CYS A 158 -2.43 -3.36 -18.60
CA CYS A 158 -1.36 -4.17 -19.20
C CYS A 158 -1.64 -4.47 -20.68
N GLN A 159 -2.89 -4.65 -21.07
CA GLN A 159 -3.25 -4.86 -22.48
C GLN A 159 -3.07 -3.56 -23.26
N TRP A 160 -3.60 -2.44 -22.74
CA TRP A 160 -3.54 -1.14 -23.40
C TRP A 160 -2.12 -0.58 -23.47
N SER A 161 -1.29 -0.80 -22.45
CA SER A 161 0.09 -0.31 -22.40
C SER A 161 0.97 -0.87 -23.51
N THR A 162 0.71 -2.10 -23.96
CA THR A 162 1.43 -2.70 -25.11
C THR A 162 1.10 -2.04 -26.44
N LEU A 163 -0.05 -1.34 -26.52
CA LEU A 163 -0.52 -0.63 -27.71
C LEU A 163 -0.11 0.86 -27.69
N CYS A 164 0.43 1.35 -26.58
CA CYS A 164 0.81 2.75 -26.41
C CYS A 164 2.25 3.00 -26.90
N ALA A 165 2.47 4.18 -27.48
CA ALA A 165 3.81 4.64 -27.88
C ALA A 165 4.59 5.33 -26.73
N ILE A 166 4.07 5.30 -25.49
CA ILE A 166 4.70 5.95 -24.34
C ILE A 166 5.89 5.12 -23.84
N PRO A 167 7.11 5.70 -23.77
CA PRO A 167 8.29 5.00 -23.26
C PRO A 167 8.09 4.48 -21.83
N ASN A 168 8.50 3.23 -21.58
CA ASN A 168 8.49 2.56 -20.28
C ASN A 168 7.10 2.44 -19.60
N LEU A 169 6.00 2.79 -20.29
CA LEU A 169 4.66 2.68 -19.73
C LEU A 169 4.32 1.23 -19.40
N ASN A 170 4.64 0.32 -20.31
CA ASN A 170 4.40 -1.10 -20.12
C ASN A 170 5.12 -1.65 -18.88
N ASP A 171 6.41 -1.29 -18.71
CA ASP A 171 7.20 -1.71 -17.56
C ASP A 171 6.61 -1.14 -16.25
N ARG A 172 6.20 0.13 -16.26
CA ARG A 172 5.54 0.76 -15.10
C ARG A 172 4.25 0.04 -14.71
N VAL A 173 3.37 -0.25 -15.67
CA VAL A 173 2.10 -0.94 -15.40
C VAL A 173 2.34 -2.37 -14.91
N GLU A 174 3.33 -3.06 -15.50
CA GLU A 174 3.72 -4.40 -15.06
C GLU A 174 4.26 -4.40 -13.63
N GLU A 175 5.08 -3.41 -13.25
CA GLU A 175 5.51 -3.28 -11.86
C GLU A 175 4.32 -3.02 -10.91
N TYR A 176 3.32 -2.23 -11.31
CA TYR A 176 2.11 -1.99 -10.48
C TYR A 176 1.36 -3.30 -10.26
N ARG A 177 1.29 -4.14 -11.30
CA ARG A 177 0.70 -5.48 -11.24
C ARG A 177 1.49 -6.42 -10.33
N LEU A 178 2.82 -6.42 -10.42
CA LEU A 178 3.69 -7.25 -9.56
C LEU A 178 3.55 -6.86 -8.09
N LEU A 179 3.56 -5.56 -7.80
CA LEU A 179 3.31 -5.05 -6.45
C LEU A 179 1.92 -5.48 -5.94
N LEU A 180 0.87 -5.32 -6.75
CA LEU A 180 -0.47 -5.72 -6.34
C LEU A 180 -0.54 -7.22 -6.02
N LEU A 181 0.02 -8.07 -6.89
CA LEU A 181 0.04 -9.52 -6.68
C LEU A 181 0.82 -9.92 -5.43
N PHE A 182 1.95 -9.25 -5.19
CA PHE A 182 2.73 -9.44 -3.96
C PHE A 182 1.88 -9.11 -2.73
N LEU A 183 1.24 -7.93 -2.69
CA LEU A 183 0.44 -7.51 -1.54
C LEU A 183 -0.85 -8.33 -1.35
N MET A 184 -1.39 -8.94 -2.41
CA MET A 184 -2.50 -9.91 -2.31
C MET A 184 -2.05 -11.22 -1.67
N GLY A 185 -0.82 -11.67 -1.94
CA GLY A 185 -0.25 -12.88 -1.36
C GLY A 185 0.37 -12.67 0.02
N PHE A 186 0.74 -11.43 0.35
CA PHE A 186 1.30 -11.07 1.65
C PHE A 186 0.20 -10.90 2.69
N GLU A 187 0.22 -11.75 3.72
CA GLU A 187 -0.65 -11.61 4.89
C GLU A 187 0.01 -10.69 5.93
N ARG A 188 -0.76 -9.69 6.35
CA ARG A 188 -0.41 -8.79 7.44
C ARG A 188 -0.16 -9.55 8.73
N LYS A 189 0.90 -9.18 9.45
CA LYS A 189 1.29 -9.81 10.73
C LYS A 189 0.94 -8.96 11.95
N ASN A 190 0.94 -7.65 11.80
CA ASN A 190 0.79 -6.72 12.93
C ASN A 190 -0.40 -5.77 12.74
N ASP A 191 -0.80 -5.11 13.82
CA ASP A 191 -1.89 -4.13 13.78
C ASP A 191 -1.50 -2.87 12.98
N PHE A 192 -2.51 -2.07 12.65
CA PHE A 192 -2.36 -0.82 11.89
C PHE A 192 -1.35 0.10 12.58
N THR A 193 -0.44 0.69 11.81
CA THR A 193 0.41 1.75 12.36
C THR A 193 -0.36 3.08 12.43
N LEU A 194 0.10 3.98 13.32
CA LEU A 194 -0.45 5.33 13.42
C LEU A 194 -0.29 6.11 12.10
N GLN A 195 0.83 5.91 11.41
CA GLN A 195 1.15 6.53 10.12
C GLN A 195 0.19 6.06 9.03
N GLU A 196 -0.08 4.75 8.97
CA GLU A 196 -1.07 4.19 8.05
C GLU A 196 -2.46 4.75 8.30
N THR A 197 -2.86 4.84 9.58
CA THR A 197 -4.15 5.39 10.01
C THR A 197 -4.34 6.83 9.58
N ARG A 198 -3.37 7.69 9.87
CA ARG A 198 -3.40 9.10 9.46
C ARG A 198 -3.47 9.24 7.94
N TRP A 199 -2.60 8.53 7.22
CA TRP A 199 -2.58 8.56 5.76
C TRP A 199 -3.92 8.14 5.14
N TYR A 200 -4.51 7.05 5.65
CA TYR A 200 -5.76 6.53 5.13
C TYR A 200 -6.92 7.52 5.36
N LEU A 201 -7.00 8.15 6.54
CA LEU A 201 -8.03 9.14 6.85
C LEU A 201 -7.90 10.41 6.01
N GLU A 202 -6.69 10.96 5.89
CA GLU A 202 -6.43 12.11 5.02
C GLU A 202 -6.79 11.82 3.57
N ARG A 203 -6.51 10.60 3.11
CA ARG A 203 -6.91 10.13 1.79
C ARG A 203 -8.43 10.03 1.64
N GLN A 204 -9.14 9.57 2.66
CA GLN A 204 -10.61 9.53 2.63
C GLN A 204 -11.20 10.94 2.61
N LYS A 205 -10.68 11.85 3.43
CA LYS A 205 -11.10 13.27 3.45
C LYS A 205 -10.91 13.92 2.07
N ARG A 206 -9.74 13.76 1.45
CA ARG A 206 -9.48 14.27 0.09
C ARG A 206 -10.43 13.69 -0.95
N ARG A 207 -10.80 12.41 -0.84
CA ARG A 207 -11.79 11.80 -1.75
C ARG A 207 -13.18 12.37 -1.54
N GLN A 208 -13.59 12.57 -0.28
CA GLN A 208 -14.87 13.21 0.05
C GLN A 208 -14.93 14.62 -0.53
N GLU A 209 -13.91 15.46 -0.29
CA GLU A 209 -13.81 16.82 -0.83
C GLU A 209 -13.90 16.88 -2.37
N GLN A 210 -13.30 15.90 -3.07
CA GLN A 210 -13.41 15.79 -4.54
C GLN A 210 -14.81 15.37 -5.01
N THR A 211 -15.57 14.66 -4.19
CA THR A 211 -16.95 14.23 -4.50
C THR A 211 -18.03 15.20 -4.03
N SER A 212 -17.74 16.05 -3.04
CA SER A 212 -18.70 16.94 -2.39
C SER A 212 -18.54 18.39 -2.85
N ASN A 213 -19.17 18.74 -3.97
CA ASN A 213 -19.84 20.04 -4.13
C ASN A 213 -21.29 20.01 -3.58
N ALA A 214 -21.60 19.05 -2.69
CA ALA A 214 -22.91 18.91 -2.06
C ALA A 214 -22.77 18.33 -0.63
N ILE A 215 -23.02 19.20 0.35
CA ILE A 215 -23.72 19.00 1.64
C ILE A 215 -23.40 17.70 2.40
N ASP A 216 -22.43 17.78 3.31
CA ASP A 216 -22.57 17.83 4.79
C ASP A 216 -21.21 17.39 5.33
N SER A 217 -20.45 18.35 5.88
CA SER A 217 -19.25 18.05 6.62
C SER A 217 -19.66 17.25 7.87
N MET A 218 -19.42 15.95 7.87
CA MET A 218 -19.08 15.31 9.12
C MET A 218 -17.81 16.01 9.59
N ASP A 219 -17.97 16.89 10.58
CA ASP A 219 -16.89 17.62 11.23
C ASP A 219 -15.88 16.62 11.79
N PHE A 220 -14.90 16.26 10.96
CA PHE A 220 -13.60 15.82 11.43
C PHE A 220 -12.82 17.10 11.74
N GLU A 221 -13.23 17.78 12.82
CA GLU A 221 -12.37 18.71 13.50
C GLU A 221 -11.19 17.89 14.02
N MET A 222 -10.12 17.90 13.23
CA MET A 222 -8.80 17.55 13.73
C MET A 222 -8.36 18.75 14.57
N GLU A 223 -8.99 18.92 15.74
CA GLU A 223 -8.49 19.80 16.77
C GLU A 223 -7.07 19.32 17.07
N THR A 224 -6.13 20.16 16.66
CA THR A 224 -4.74 20.15 17.10
C THR A 224 -4.69 20.57 18.57
N ASP A 225 -5.46 19.93 19.43
CA ASP A 225 -5.34 20.07 20.87
C ASP A 225 -4.73 18.80 21.44
N HIS A 226 -3.53 19.01 21.94
CA HIS A 226 -2.83 18.11 22.82
C HIS A 226 -3.71 17.77 24.02
N ASP A 227 -3.62 16.50 24.44
CA ASP A 227 -4.04 15.96 25.74
C ASP A 227 -5.47 15.38 25.88
N LEU A 228 -5.48 14.15 26.42
CA LEU A 228 -6.56 13.46 27.18
C LEU A 228 -7.53 12.46 26.51
N LEU A 229 -7.28 11.98 25.29
CA LEU A 229 -7.90 10.72 24.83
C LEU A 229 -6.81 9.66 24.61
N ASN A 230 -7.00 8.50 25.24
CA ASN A 230 -6.10 7.36 25.16
C ASN A 230 -5.86 7.03 23.67
N VAL A 231 -4.59 7.06 23.24
CA VAL A 231 -4.21 6.88 21.83
C VAL A 231 -4.83 5.59 21.25
N ASP A 232 -4.95 4.57 22.10
CA ASP A 232 -5.55 3.28 21.77
C ASP A 232 -7.06 3.35 21.48
N GLU A 233 -7.83 4.16 22.22
CA GLU A 233 -9.28 4.29 21.99
C GLU A 233 -9.58 5.05 20.69
N ARG A 234 -8.78 6.09 20.38
CA ARG A 234 -8.84 6.77 19.09
C ARG A 234 -8.48 5.83 17.96
N GLN A 235 -7.45 5.01 18.12
CA GLN A 235 -7.04 4.03 17.11
C GLN A 235 -8.15 2.99 16.85
N ILE A 236 -8.77 2.42 17.89
CA ILE A 236 -9.89 1.47 17.78
C ILE A 236 -11.11 2.10 17.09
N MET A 237 -11.40 3.39 17.34
CA MET A 237 -12.50 4.09 16.65
C MET A 237 -12.18 4.34 15.17
N LEU A 238 -10.93 4.68 14.85
CA LEU A 238 -10.47 4.93 13.49
C LEU A 238 -10.36 3.65 12.65
N GLU A 239 -10.05 2.52 13.29
CA GLU A 239 -10.03 1.19 12.67
C GLU A 239 -11.39 0.74 12.12
N LYS A 240 -12.50 1.22 12.70
CA LYS A 240 -13.85 0.92 12.20
C LYS A 240 -14.12 1.48 10.80
N ASN A 241 -13.34 2.46 10.35
CA ASN A 241 -13.46 3.08 9.03
C ASN A 241 -12.70 2.33 7.93
N TYR A 242 -11.96 1.29 8.29
CA TYR A 242 -11.26 0.47 7.31
C TYR A 242 -12.17 -0.58 6.67
N PRO A 243 -11.97 -0.89 5.38
CA PRO A 243 -12.64 -2.02 4.76
C PRO A 243 -12.14 -3.32 5.41
N PRO A 244 -12.96 -4.39 5.41
CA PRO A 244 -12.60 -5.67 6.05
C PRO A 244 -11.27 -6.26 5.58
N ALA A 245 -10.91 -6.04 4.30
CA ALA A 245 -9.66 -6.52 3.71
C ALA A 245 -8.41 -5.89 4.33
N ALA A 246 -8.50 -4.71 4.94
CA ALA A 246 -7.37 -4.03 5.55
C ALA A 246 -6.81 -4.76 6.77
N ARG A 247 -7.62 -5.61 7.43
CA ARG A 247 -7.13 -6.45 8.54
C ARG A 247 -6.18 -7.54 8.09
N LYS A 248 -6.19 -7.90 6.81
CA LYS A 248 -5.39 -9.00 6.25
C LYS A 248 -4.30 -8.54 5.30
N HIS A 249 -4.47 -7.38 4.68
CA HIS A 249 -3.59 -6.90 3.63
C HIS A 249 -3.16 -5.47 3.86
N LEU A 250 -1.97 -5.13 3.40
CA LEU A 250 -1.44 -3.77 3.41
C LEU A 250 -2.14 -2.89 2.35
N PRO A 251 -2.06 -1.56 2.42
CA PRO A 251 -2.66 -0.69 1.40
C PRO A 251 -1.81 -0.62 0.14
N PHE A 252 -2.40 -0.81 -1.04
CA PHE A 252 -1.66 -0.73 -2.32
C PHE A 252 -1.06 0.67 -2.59
N HIS A 253 -1.85 1.74 -2.44
CA HIS A 253 -1.45 3.09 -2.88
C HIS A 253 -0.24 3.68 -2.17
N ILE A 254 0.01 3.31 -0.91
CA ILE A 254 1.12 3.90 -0.15
C ILE A 254 2.48 3.52 -0.77
N PHE A 255 2.54 2.35 -1.39
CA PHE A 255 3.74 1.85 -2.06
C PHE A 255 3.94 2.45 -3.45
N LEU A 256 2.98 3.23 -3.96
CA LEU A 256 3.13 3.95 -5.23
C LEU A 256 3.80 5.33 -5.06
N LEU A 257 4.02 5.78 -3.82
CA LEU A 257 4.65 7.07 -3.53
C LEU A 257 6.15 7.00 -3.88
N GLN A 258 6.62 7.98 -4.65
CA GLN A 258 7.99 8.00 -5.19
C GLN A 258 8.94 8.93 -4.42
N ASN A 259 8.42 9.79 -3.54
CA ASN A 259 9.24 10.76 -2.83
C ASN A 259 9.98 10.11 -1.65
N GLN A 260 11.25 10.47 -1.46
CA GLN A 260 12.06 9.97 -0.34
C GLN A 260 11.47 10.37 1.03
N ASP A 261 10.94 11.58 1.14
CA ASP A 261 10.31 12.07 2.38
C ASP A 261 9.05 11.27 2.75
N ASP A 262 8.24 10.90 1.75
CA ASP A 262 7.05 10.08 1.94
C ASP A 262 7.45 8.66 2.36
N TYR A 263 8.56 8.15 1.82
CA TYR A 263 9.11 6.88 2.26
C TYR A 263 9.51 6.93 3.74
N GLU A 264 10.29 7.91 4.16
CA GLU A 264 10.78 7.97 5.56
C GLU A 264 9.65 8.20 6.57
N LYS A 265 8.64 8.99 6.21
CA LYS A 265 7.54 9.36 7.11
C LYS A 265 6.39 8.36 7.13
N LEU A 266 6.09 7.70 6.00
CA LEU A 266 4.89 6.86 5.84
C LEU A 266 5.23 5.40 5.57
N ILE A 267 5.99 5.11 4.50
CA ILE A 267 6.24 3.72 4.06
C ILE A 267 7.16 2.99 5.04
N GLY A 268 8.25 3.63 5.47
CA GLY A 268 9.26 3.08 6.34
C GLY A 268 8.71 2.53 7.66
N PRO A 269 7.88 3.29 8.40
CA PRO A 269 7.21 2.80 9.61
C PRO A 269 6.30 1.61 9.37
N ILE A 270 5.51 1.60 8.28
CA ILE A 270 4.62 0.48 7.93
C ILE A 270 5.44 -0.77 7.62
N LEU A 271 6.46 -0.65 6.78
CA LEU A 271 7.35 -1.76 6.47
C LEU A 271 8.09 -2.26 7.72
N ALA A 272 8.61 -1.34 8.54
CA ALA A 272 9.30 -1.71 9.77
C ALA A 272 8.39 -2.47 10.75
N ASN A 273 7.09 -2.24 10.70
CA ASN A 273 6.12 -2.99 11.50
C ASN A 273 5.88 -4.40 10.93
N GLU A 274 5.92 -4.60 9.62
CA GLU A 274 5.58 -5.90 8.99
C GLU A 274 6.80 -6.81 8.72
N LEU A 275 8.01 -6.25 8.75
CA LEU A 275 9.24 -6.99 8.42
C LEU A 275 9.73 -7.88 9.55
N ASP A 276 10.04 -9.13 9.20
CA ASP A 276 10.79 -10.05 10.02
C ASP A 276 11.83 -10.83 9.20
N ILE A 277 12.65 -11.63 9.88
CA ILE A 277 13.70 -12.41 9.23
C ILE A 277 13.17 -13.51 8.31
N GLN A 278 11.88 -13.86 8.38
CA GLN A 278 11.27 -14.92 7.58
C GLN A 278 10.71 -14.37 6.25
N ASN A 279 10.13 -13.16 6.26
CA ASN A 279 9.51 -12.56 5.07
C ASN A 279 10.39 -11.57 4.30
N VAL A 280 11.49 -11.09 4.89
CA VAL A 280 12.32 -10.04 4.26
C VAL A 280 12.87 -10.46 2.88
N PHE A 281 13.10 -11.75 2.64
CA PHE A 281 13.52 -12.24 1.33
C PHE A 281 12.46 -12.03 0.24
N GLU A 282 11.18 -12.17 0.56
CA GLU A 282 10.09 -11.93 -0.40
C GLU A 282 10.04 -10.46 -0.80
N TRP A 283 10.22 -9.55 0.16
CA TRP A 283 10.35 -8.12 -0.10
C TRP A 283 11.58 -7.80 -0.95
N LEU A 284 12.73 -8.42 -0.68
CA LEU A 284 13.94 -8.23 -1.49
C LEU A 284 13.73 -8.69 -2.94
N GLN A 285 13.05 -9.82 -3.16
CA GLN A 285 12.71 -10.31 -4.50
C GLN A 285 11.77 -9.37 -5.24
N LEU A 286 10.79 -8.78 -4.54
CA LEU A 286 9.95 -7.74 -5.14
C LEU A 286 10.81 -6.56 -5.61
N LEU A 287 11.70 -6.04 -4.76
CA LEU A 287 12.61 -4.93 -5.11
C LEU A 287 13.56 -5.24 -6.26
N GLU A 288 13.89 -6.51 -6.52
CA GLU A 288 14.67 -6.91 -7.70
C GLU A 288 13.85 -6.84 -8.99
N ARG A 289 12.53 -6.98 -8.89
CA ARG A 289 11.61 -6.99 -10.03
C ARG A 289 10.90 -5.66 -10.26
N THR A 290 11.02 -4.72 -9.31
CA THR A 290 10.42 -3.38 -9.39
C THR A 290 11.49 -2.29 -9.31
N SER A 291 11.79 -1.68 -10.45
CA SER A 291 12.80 -0.64 -10.63
C SER A 291 12.24 0.79 -10.61
N TYR A 292 10.93 1.00 -10.70
CA TYR A 292 10.30 2.32 -10.73
C TYR A 292 9.49 2.64 -9.48
N ILE A 293 8.83 1.66 -8.88
CA ILE A 293 7.88 1.90 -7.78
C ILE A 293 8.56 1.94 -6.42
N CYS A 294 9.49 1.02 -6.19
CA CYS A 294 10.11 0.82 -4.88
C CYS A 294 11.53 1.39 -4.79
N MET A 295 11.87 2.35 -5.66
CA MET A 295 13.19 2.99 -5.70
C MET A 295 13.68 3.59 -4.37
N PRO A 296 12.80 4.20 -3.53
CA PRO A 296 13.23 4.73 -2.22
C PRO A 296 13.61 3.64 -1.21
N ILE A 297 13.20 2.39 -1.43
CA ILE A 297 13.32 1.31 -0.45
C ILE A 297 14.73 0.71 -0.50
N SER A 298 15.54 1.05 0.50
CA SER A 298 16.90 0.49 0.62
C SER A 298 16.87 -0.97 1.07
N ARG A 299 17.44 -1.86 0.26
CA ARG A 299 17.66 -3.28 0.61
C ARG A 299 18.40 -3.45 1.93
N THR A 300 19.41 -2.61 2.16
CA THR A 300 20.16 -2.59 3.42
C THR A 300 19.24 -2.26 4.59
N VAL A 301 18.36 -1.26 4.44
CA VAL A 301 17.41 -0.89 5.49
C VAL A 301 16.47 -2.04 5.81
N LEU A 302 15.87 -2.68 4.79
CA LEU A 302 14.97 -3.82 5.00
C LEU A 302 15.61 -4.94 5.85
N VAL A 303 16.82 -5.36 5.49
CA VAL A 303 17.51 -6.43 6.21
C VAL A 303 17.89 -6.00 7.62
N THR A 304 18.45 -4.80 7.78
CA THR A 304 18.83 -4.32 9.12
C THR A 304 17.62 -4.16 10.04
N THR A 305 16.48 -3.73 9.51
CA THR A 305 15.22 -3.61 10.25
C THR A 305 14.68 -4.99 10.65
N ALA A 306 14.62 -5.94 9.72
CA ALA A 306 14.17 -7.30 9.99
C ALA A 306 14.99 -7.99 11.10
N ILE A 307 16.33 -7.88 11.03
CA ILE A 307 17.22 -8.42 12.07
C ILE A 307 16.99 -7.71 13.40
N SER A 308 16.90 -6.37 13.39
CA SER A 308 16.70 -5.60 14.62
C SER A 308 15.35 -5.87 15.27
N ASN A 309 14.30 -6.09 14.48
CA ASN A 309 12.98 -6.48 14.97
C ASN A 309 13.03 -7.84 15.65
N LYS A 310 13.72 -8.82 15.05
CA LYS A 310 13.89 -10.13 15.68
C LYS A 310 14.64 -10.05 17.00
N VAL A 311 15.72 -9.26 17.08
CA VAL A 311 16.43 -9.05 18.35
C VAL A 311 15.51 -8.39 19.38
N ARG A 312 14.72 -7.38 18.98
CA ARG A 312 13.76 -6.72 19.87
C ARG A 312 12.68 -7.66 20.38
N GLU A 313 12.17 -8.54 19.53
CA GLU A 313 11.19 -9.57 19.89
C GLU A 313 11.76 -10.55 20.93
N VAL A 314 12.98 -11.04 20.71
CA VAL A 314 13.65 -11.95 21.65
C VAL A 314 13.91 -11.26 23.00
N VAL A 315 14.28 -9.98 22.98
CA VAL A 315 14.45 -9.16 24.19
C VAL A 315 13.12 -8.99 24.93
N SER A 316 12.02 -8.68 24.25
CA SER A 316 10.72 -8.48 24.90
C SER A 316 10.15 -9.78 25.47
N GLN A 317 10.41 -10.91 24.82
CA GLN A 317 10.01 -12.23 25.28
C GLN A 317 10.95 -12.82 26.35
N GLN A 318 12.06 -12.14 26.69
CA GLN A 318 13.12 -12.66 27.56
C GLN A 318 13.63 -14.05 27.12
N SER A 319 13.71 -14.27 25.81
CA SER A 319 14.12 -15.53 25.20
C SER A 319 15.53 -15.44 24.62
N GLU A 320 16.00 -16.53 24.01
CA GLU A 320 17.24 -16.55 23.23
C GLU A 320 16.97 -16.75 21.73
N LEU A 321 17.90 -16.31 20.90
CA LEU A 321 17.90 -16.66 19.48
C LEU A 321 18.19 -18.15 19.31
N ASN A 322 17.32 -18.85 18.59
CA ASN A 322 17.53 -20.24 18.21
C ASN A 322 18.53 -20.35 17.03
N GLU A 323 19.04 -21.56 16.79
CA GLU A 323 20.02 -21.81 15.72
C GLU A 323 19.47 -21.55 14.31
N ASP A 324 18.18 -21.76 14.09
CA ASP A 324 17.53 -21.51 12.79
C ASP A 324 17.46 -20.01 12.48
N ASP A 325 17.15 -19.18 13.47
CA ASP A 325 17.12 -17.72 13.40
C ASP A 325 18.55 -17.20 13.13
N ILE A 326 19.54 -17.74 13.83
CA ILE A 326 20.98 -17.44 13.61
C ILE A 326 21.37 -17.79 12.18
N GLY A 327 21.02 -18.98 11.71
CA GLY A 327 21.29 -19.43 10.33
C GLY A 327 20.61 -18.53 9.29
N THR A 328 19.40 -18.07 9.56
CA THR A 328 18.64 -17.16 8.68
C THR A 328 19.26 -15.77 8.65
N ILE A 329 19.62 -15.21 9.81
CA ILE A 329 20.33 -13.92 9.91
C ILE A 329 21.66 -13.99 9.17
N ASN A 330 22.43 -15.07 9.32
CA ASN A 330 23.70 -15.23 8.62
C ASN A 330 23.51 -15.23 7.09
N LYS A 331 22.52 -15.97 6.57
CA LYS A 331 22.17 -15.97 5.14
C LYS A 331 21.80 -14.56 4.64
N LEU A 332 21.01 -13.81 5.41
CA LEU A 332 20.63 -12.44 5.09
C LEU A 332 21.84 -11.51 5.00
N LEU A 333 22.75 -11.59 5.97
CA LEU A 333 23.97 -10.78 6.01
C LEU A 333 24.86 -11.05 4.80
N VAL A 334 25.11 -12.32 4.46
CA VAL A 334 26.01 -12.73 3.38
C VAL A 334 25.50 -12.33 1.99
N THR A 335 24.18 -12.24 1.79
CA THR A 335 23.55 -11.98 0.49
C THR A 335 23.66 -10.49 0.05
N ILE A 336 24.02 -9.58 0.96
CA ILE A 336 24.02 -8.14 0.69
C ILE A 336 25.23 -7.69 -0.12
N LYS A 337 24.97 -6.89 -1.17
CA LYS A 337 26.00 -6.33 -2.05
C LYS A 337 26.76 -5.14 -1.43
N ILE A 338 26.08 -4.25 -0.73
CA ILE A 338 26.70 -3.05 -0.11
C ILE A 338 27.08 -3.36 1.33
N LYS A 339 28.27 -3.93 1.50
CA LYS A 339 28.70 -4.59 2.73
C LYS A 339 28.88 -3.61 3.88
N ILE A 340 29.69 -2.58 3.69
CA ILE A 340 30.07 -1.65 4.78
C ILE A 340 28.88 -0.85 5.33
N ASN A 341 27.95 -0.42 4.46
CA ASN A 341 26.78 0.33 4.89
C ASN A 341 25.84 -0.53 5.72
N MET A 342 25.72 -1.82 5.40
CA MET A 342 24.95 -2.76 6.20
C MET A 342 25.56 -2.93 7.58
N LEU A 343 26.87 -3.21 7.66
CA LEU A 343 27.55 -3.41 8.94
C LEU A 343 27.38 -2.21 9.87
N LYS A 344 27.63 -0.99 9.36
CA LYS A 344 27.46 0.25 10.11
C LYS A 344 26.02 0.49 10.54
N ARG A 345 25.06 0.31 9.63
CA ARG A 345 23.64 0.54 9.93
C ARG A 345 23.12 -0.44 10.97
N LEU A 346 23.44 -1.72 10.83
CA LEU A 346 23.02 -2.74 11.78
C LEU A 346 23.59 -2.48 13.17
N ALA A 347 24.87 -2.09 13.28
CA ALA A 347 25.46 -1.72 14.56
C ALA A 347 24.75 -0.50 15.19
N ILE A 348 24.39 0.52 14.39
CA ILE A 348 23.62 1.68 14.88
C ILE A 348 22.24 1.24 15.40
N GLU A 349 21.51 0.40 14.67
CA GLU A 349 20.19 -0.07 15.10
C GLU A 349 20.27 -0.94 16.37
N LEU A 350 21.24 -1.85 16.45
CA LEU A 350 21.45 -2.70 17.63
C LEU A 350 21.94 -1.89 18.84
N ASN A 351 22.67 -0.80 18.64
CA ASN A 351 23.09 0.08 19.73
C ASN A 351 21.92 0.77 20.44
N LYS A 352 20.76 0.92 19.78
CA LYS A 352 19.53 1.44 20.40
C LYS A 352 18.87 0.43 21.34
N LEU A 353 19.22 -0.84 21.25
CA LEU A 353 18.67 -1.91 22.09
C LEU A 353 19.50 -2.05 23.39
N PRO A 354 18.86 -2.42 24.51
CA PRO A 354 19.57 -2.73 25.75
C PRO A 354 20.57 -3.87 25.53
N LEU A 355 21.60 -3.92 26.38
CA LEU A 355 22.58 -5.01 26.33
C LEU A 355 21.87 -6.33 26.67
N CYS A 356 22.04 -7.32 25.79
CA CYS A 356 21.44 -8.65 25.94
C CYS A 356 22.23 -9.67 25.12
N MET A 357 22.09 -10.96 25.45
CA MET A 357 22.81 -12.03 24.76
C MET A 357 22.47 -12.08 23.26
N ALA A 358 21.21 -11.82 22.89
CA ALA A 358 20.80 -11.78 21.48
C ALA A 358 21.55 -10.69 20.70
N LYS A 359 21.68 -9.48 21.26
CA LYS A 359 22.47 -8.39 20.67
C LYS A 359 23.93 -8.78 20.51
N VAL A 360 24.54 -9.38 21.55
CA VAL A 360 25.94 -9.83 21.51
C VAL A 360 26.14 -10.89 20.43
N ARG A 361 25.29 -11.92 20.38
CA ARG A 361 25.34 -12.98 19.35
C ARG A 361 25.22 -12.42 17.94
N VAL A 362 24.27 -11.51 17.68
CA VAL A 362 24.11 -10.92 16.34
C VAL A 362 25.31 -10.04 15.98
N LEU A 363 25.84 -9.24 16.91
CA LEU A 363 27.05 -8.47 16.65
C LEU A 363 28.28 -9.36 16.38
N ALA A 364 28.38 -10.52 17.04
CA ALA A 364 29.40 -11.53 16.76
C ALA A 364 29.24 -12.11 15.34
N LEU A 365 28.01 -12.43 14.91
CA LEU A 365 27.74 -12.85 13.52
C LEU A 365 28.15 -11.77 12.51
N VAL A 366 27.85 -10.51 12.79
CA VAL A 366 28.23 -9.37 11.94
C VAL A 366 29.75 -9.27 11.80
N ARG A 367 30.50 -9.46 12.90
CA ARG A 367 31.97 -9.54 12.88
C ARG A 367 32.45 -10.70 12.02
N ASP A 368 31.87 -11.89 12.19
CA ASP A 368 32.32 -13.11 11.52
C ASP A 368 32.04 -13.05 10.01
N VAL A 369 30.89 -12.53 9.59
CA VAL A 369 30.58 -12.25 8.17
C VAL A 369 31.54 -11.20 7.61
N GLY A 370 31.90 -10.19 8.40
CA GLY A 370 32.90 -9.20 8.04
C GLY A 370 34.28 -9.83 7.75
N PHE A 371 34.77 -10.72 8.64
CA PHE A 371 36.01 -11.46 8.40
C PHE A 371 35.92 -12.37 7.17
N TYR A 372 34.81 -13.10 7.02
CA TYR A 372 34.56 -13.92 5.83
C TYR A 372 34.68 -13.10 4.52
N TRP A 373 34.14 -11.89 4.49
CA TRP A 373 34.28 -11.00 3.33
C TRP A 373 35.70 -10.51 3.09
N LEU A 374 36.49 -10.25 4.15
CA LEU A 374 37.89 -9.85 4.04
C LEU A 374 38.77 -10.97 3.50
N GLU A 375 38.44 -12.22 3.82
CA GLU A 375 39.12 -13.44 3.34
C GLU A 375 38.74 -13.76 1.90
N THR A 376 37.46 -13.61 1.54
CA THR A 376 36.95 -13.96 0.21
C THR A 376 37.26 -12.89 -0.84
N SER A 377 37.42 -11.62 -0.43
CA SER A 377 37.77 -10.52 -1.32
C SER A 377 39.27 -10.47 -1.59
N LYS A 378 39.67 -10.81 -2.82
CA LYS A 378 41.08 -10.75 -3.26
C LYS A 378 41.56 -9.33 -3.58
N ASP A 379 40.64 -8.42 -3.89
CA ASP A 379 40.98 -7.05 -4.29
C ASP A 379 41.18 -6.13 -3.07
N VAL A 380 42.27 -5.36 -3.08
CA VAL A 380 42.52 -4.28 -2.10
C VAL A 380 41.73 -3.05 -2.54
N THR A 381 40.52 -2.91 -2.00
CA THR A 381 39.62 -1.79 -2.26
C THR A 381 39.44 -0.93 -1.02
N LYS A 382 39.04 0.35 -1.20
CA LYS A 382 38.64 1.22 -0.08
C LYS A 382 37.52 0.62 0.78
N GLU A 383 36.64 -0.18 0.18
CA GLU A 383 35.59 -0.90 0.92
C GLU A 383 36.20 -1.97 1.82
N ARG A 384 37.21 -2.71 1.36
CA ARG A 384 37.92 -3.72 2.16
C ARG A 384 38.62 -3.11 3.37
N GLU A 385 39.32 -1.99 3.19
CA GLU A 385 39.94 -1.25 4.30
C GLU A 385 38.89 -0.80 5.31
N ALA A 386 37.77 -0.22 4.85
CA ALA A 386 36.69 0.21 5.74
C ALA A 386 36.03 -0.96 6.49
N ILE A 387 35.89 -2.13 5.87
CA ILE A 387 35.41 -3.35 6.54
C ILE A 387 36.42 -3.82 7.58
N PHE A 388 37.72 -3.81 7.27
CA PHE A 388 38.78 -4.20 8.20
C PHE A 388 38.75 -3.35 9.47
N ASP A 389 38.76 -2.02 9.32
CA ASP A 389 38.71 -1.09 10.45
C ASP A 389 37.45 -1.30 11.30
N PHE A 390 36.30 -1.48 10.64
CA PHE A 390 35.02 -1.70 11.33
C PHE A 390 35.00 -3.02 12.11
N VAL A 391 35.45 -4.12 11.51
CA VAL A 391 35.42 -5.45 12.14
C VAL A 391 36.40 -5.51 13.32
N HIS A 392 37.56 -4.87 13.21
CA HIS A 392 38.52 -4.76 14.32
C HIS A 392 37.99 -3.91 15.46
N LEU A 393 37.33 -2.78 15.16
CA LEU A 393 36.63 -1.98 16.17
C LEU A 393 35.55 -2.81 16.86
N LEU A 394 34.71 -3.50 16.09
CA LEU A 394 33.62 -4.33 16.59
C LEU A 394 34.12 -5.47 17.47
N LYS A 395 35.28 -6.08 17.14
CA LYS A 395 35.91 -7.11 17.99
C LYS A 395 36.25 -6.59 19.39
N ASN A 396 36.75 -5.36 19.49
CA ASN A 396 37.07 -4.77 20.80
C ASN A 396 35.80 -4.40 21.58
N VAL A 397 34.80 -3.85 20.89
CA VAL A 397 33.49 -3.53 21.49
C VAL A 397 32.78 -4.79 21.99
N LEU A 398 32.82 -5.89 21.23
CA LEU A 398 32.22 -7.17 21.61
C LEU A 398 32.81 -7.73 22.90
N LYS A 399 34.14 -7.67 23.08
CA LYS A 399 34.77 -8.11 24.35
C LYS A 399 34.22 -7.34 25.55
N LYS A 400 34.02 -6.03 25.39
CA LYS A 400 33.45 -5.17 26.42
C LYS A 400 32.00 -5.55 26.73
N TYR A 401 31.19 -5.78 25.68
CA TYR A 401 29.79 -6.18 25.84
C TYR A 401 29.63 -7.59 26.42
N GLU A 402 30.49 -8.54 26.06
CA GLU A 402 30.52 -9.88 26.65
C GLU A 402 30.88 -9.80 28.15
N CYS A 403 31.89 -9.00 28.50
CA CYS A 403 32.30 -8.77 29.88
C CYS A 403 31.17 -8.10 30.70
N GLU A 404 30.62 -6.99 30.21
CA GLU A 404 29.52 -6.26 30.86
C GLU A 404 28.28 -7.14 31.03
N PHE A 405 27.95 -7.98 30.03
CA PHE A 405 26.83 -8.91 30.12
C PHE A 405 27.04 -9.99 31.17
N ILE A 406 28.24 -10.57 31.27
CA ILE A 406 28.57 -11.56 32.31
C ILE A 406 28.48 -10.94 33.69
N LEU A 407 29.03 -9.75 33.89
CA LEU A 407 29.01 -9.05 35.17
C LEU A 407 27.59 -8.71 35.61
N ASP A 408 26.75 -8.19 34.70
CA ASP A 408 25.33 -7.94 34.97
C ASP A 408 24.58 -9.24 35.34
N HIS A 409 24.88 -10.36 34.66
CA HIS A 409 24.25 -11.66 34.97
C HIS A 409 24.53 -12.11 36.41
N TYR A 410 25.73 -11.83 36.93
CA TYR A 410 26.10 -12.13 38.31
C TYR A 410 25.85 -10.96 39.29
N SER A 411 25.12 -9.92 38.87
CA SER A 411 24.83 -8.73 39.68
C SER A 411 26.06 -7.96 40.19
N VAL A 412 27.18 -8.05 39.46
CA VAL A 412 28.44 -7.37 39.78
C VAL A 412 28.45 -5.99 39.13
N VAL A 413 28.19 -4.95 39.92
CA VAL A 413 28.17 -3.56 39.42
C VAL A 413 29.56 -2.96 39.47
N VAL A 414 30.13 -2.68 38.29
CA VAL A 414 31.42 -1.99 38.16
C VAL A 414 31.18 -0.56 37.70
N VAL A 415 31.47 0.42 38.56
CA VAL A 415 31.24 1.85 38.29
C VAL A 415 32.24 2.38 37.25
N GLU A 416 33.50 1.91 37.29
CA GLU A 416 34.53 2.28 36.33
C GLU A 416 34.56 1.33 35.13
N LYS A 417 33.85 1.71 34.06
CA LYS A 417 33.78 0.94 32.79
C LYS A 417 35.12 0.78 32.06
N THR A 418 36.18 1.46 32.50
CA THR A 418 37.57 1.29 32.03
C THR A 418 38.17 -0.03 32.51
N LEU A 419 37.69 -0.59 33.62
CA LEU A 419 38.13 -1.90 34.13
C LEU A 419 37.79 -3.04 33.18
N TYR A 420 36.78 -2.88 32.31
CA TYR A 420 36.45 -3.89 31.29
C TYR A 420 37.58 -4.11 30.26
N GLU A 421 38.55 -3.19 30.19
CA GLU A 421 39.68 -3.25 29.26
C GLU A 421 40.93 -3.87 29.91
N ASP A 422 40.98 -3.94 31.25
CA ASP A 422 42.06 -4.56 32.03
C ASP A 422 41.51 -5.67 32.93
N GLY A 423 41.62 -6.91 32.44
CA GLY A 423 41.13 -8.09 33.16
C GLY A 423 41.79 -8.30 34.52
N ALA A 424 43.05 -7.89 34.72
CA ALA A 424 43.72 -8.06 36.01
C ALA A 424 43.15 -7.09 37.06
N ALA A 425 42.96 -5.83 36.65
CA ALA A 425 42.34 -4.81 37.50
C ALA A 425 40.87 -5.14 37.81
N LEU A 426 40.12 -5.67 36.83
CA LEU A 426 38.74 -6.11 37.03
C LEU A 426 38.64 -7.26 38.05
N VAL A 427 39.49 -8.28 37.91
CA VAL A 427 39.54 -9.40 38.86
C VAL A 427 39.88 -8.90 40.26
N GLN A 428 40.87 -8.01 40.38
CA GLN A 428 41.23 -7.41 41.67
C GLN A 428 40.06 -6.65 42.30
N HIS A 429 39.33 -5.86 41.51
CA HIS A 429 38.14 -5.13 41.97
C HIS A 429 37.04 -6.07 42.46
N ILE A 430 36.76 -7.17 41.75
CA ILE A 430 35.77 -8.16 42.17
C ILE A 430 36.15 -8.79 43.52
N PHE A 431 37.40 -9.23 43.66
CA PHE A 431 37.89 -9.84 44.90
C PHE A 431 37.95 -8.86 46.09
N SER A 432 38.11 -7.56 45.83
CA SER A 432 38.18 -6.55 46.90
C SER A 432 36.82 -6.01 47.33
N GLU A 433 35.86 -5.87 46.40
CA GLU A 433 34.61 -5.13 46.66
C GLU A 433 33.34 -5.98 46.58
N HIS A 434 33.36 -7.12 45.89
CA HIS A 434 32.16 -7.93 45.63
C HIS A 434 32.18 -9.33 46.26
N ILE A 435 33.29 -9.73 46.89
CA ILE A 435 33.40 -10.98 47.66
C ILE A 435 33.45 -10.65 49.14
N ASN A 436 32.43 -11.08 49.90
CA ASN A 436 32.47 -11.00 51.34
C ASN A 436 33.22 -12.20 51.90
N TRP A 437 34.51 -12.04 52.17
CA TRP A 437 35.37 -13.06 52.77
C TRP A 437 34.93 -13.57 54.15
N ASN A 438 33.89 -13.00 54.75
CA ASN A 438 33.30 -13.46 56.01
C ASN A 438 31.97 -14.22 55.81
N ASP A 439 31.41 -14.24 54.60
CA ASP A 439 30.24 -15.05 54.25
C ASP A 439 30.72 -16.41 53.71
N ARG A 440 30.08 -17.50 54.13
CA ARG A 440 30.42 -18.85 53.66
C ARG A 440 29.88 -19.15 52.28
N ASP A 441 28.85 -18.44 51.85
CA ASP A 441 28.24 -18.65 50.53
C ASP A 441 29.03 -17.93 49.41
N ASP A 442 29.92 -16.99 49.78
CA ASP A 442 30.83 -16.25 48.87
C ASP A 442 32.24 -16.90 48.72
N ILE A 443 32.57 -17.91 49.54
CA ILE A 443 33.87 -18.63 49.59
C ILE A 443 33.74 -20.01 48.95
#